data_AF-A0A414IN04-F1
#
_entry.id   AF-A0A414IN04-F1
#
_cell.length_a   1.000
_cell.length_b   1.000
_cell.length_c   1.000
_cell.angle_alpha   90.00
_cell.angle_beta   90.00
_cell.angle_gamma   90.00
#
_symmetry.space_group_name_H-M   'P 1'
#
loop_
_entity.id
_entity.type
_entity.pdbx_description
1 polymer ?
#
loop_
_entity_poly.entity_id
_entity_poly.type
_entity_poly.pdbx_seq_one_letter_code
_entity_poly.pdbx_strand_id
1 'polypeptide(L)'
;MDYLIIGILFFIGNIVWSVILLCFQSYAKKKGEDLATKEDIAGITKEIESVKDSYNKSLEEHKIELQKEFESYKYINELCNSIDKELLRKLVTCKREMENDFRIHRDNDDYGSCESSIQSLYDYLKNYDVRYKHNENVKLIFEHYEIIEGLHENYEEGCGPFDTPQYIEELSRIHSYVDRLIAIFLPKFSIKPEH
;
A
#
# COMPACT_ATOMS: atom_id res chain seq x y z
N MET A 1 -88.85 -50.52 34.60
CA MET A 1 -88.72 -49.76 33.34
C MET A 1 -87.77 -48.58 33.52
N ASP A 2 -87.88 -47.82 34.61
CA ASP A 2 -87.11 -46.57 34.79
C ASP A 2 -85.58 -46.75 34.95
N TYR A 3 -85.11 -47.76 35.67
CA TYR A 3 -83.66 -48.03 35.84
C TYR A 3 -82.93 -48.38 34.53
N LEU A 4 -83.64 -49.01 33.59
CA LEU A 4 -83.10 -49.40 32.27
C LEU A 4 -82.93 -48.16 31.38
N ILE A 5 -83.86 -47.22 31.46
CA ILE A 5 -83.82 -45.93 30.75
C ILE A 5 -82.71 -45.03 31.30
N ILE A 6 -82.56 -44.96 32.63
CA ILE A 6 -81.48 -44.20 33.29
C ILE A 6 -80.11 -44.76 32.92
N GLY A 7 -79.94 -46.08 32.87
CA GLY A 7 -78.69 -46.72 32.47
C GLY A 7 -78.29 -46.43 31.02
N ILE A 8 -79.27 -46.44 30.09
CA ILE A 8 -79.05 -46.10 28.68
C ILE A 8 -78.67 -44.62 28.51
N LEU A 9 -79.34 -43.71 29.21
CA LEU A 9 -79.01 -42.27 29.19
C LEU A 9 -77.59 -42.01 29.73
N PHE A 10 -77.18 -42.71 30.79
CA PHE A 10 -75.82 -42.62 31.31
C PHE A 10 -74.78 -43.11 30.30
N PHE A 11 -75.05 -44.21 29.60
CA PHE A 11 -74.17 -44.75 28.56
C PHE A 11 -74.03 -43.79 27.37
N ILE A 12 -75.15 -43.26 26.86
CA ILE A 12 -75.15 -42.28 25.77
C ILE A 12 -74.42 -41.01 26.20
N GLY A 13 -74.64 -40.54 27.42
CA GLY A 13 -73.92 -39.39 27.99
C GLY A 13 -72.41 -39.60 28.00
N ASN A 14 -71.93 -40.78 28.41
CA ASN A 14 -70.50 -41.12 28.38
C ASN A 14 -69.92 -41.20 26.97
N ILE A 15 -70.67 -41.75 26.00
CA ILE A 15 -70.25 -41.82 24.60
C ILE A 15 -70.12 -40.40 24.02
N VAL A 16 -71.12 -39.54 24.23
CA VAL A 16 -71.10 -38.15 23.75
C VAL A 16 -69.95 -37.39 24.40
N TRP A 17 -69.74 -37.55 25.71
CA TRP A 17 -68.62 -36.92 26.42
C TRP A 17 -67.26 -37.37 25.90
N SER A 18 -67.11 -38.67 25.62
CA SER A 18 -65.88 -39.26 25.05
C SER A 18 -65.56 -38.68 23.67
N VAL A 19 -66.54 -38.57 22.77
CA VAL A 19 -66.36 -38.00 21.44
C VAL A 19 -65.96 -36.53 21.50
N ILE A 20 -66.59 -35.74 22.39
CA ILE A 20 -66.24 -34.33 22.61
C ILE A 20 -64.78 -34.20 23.08
N LEU A 21 -64.34 -35.06 24.01
CA LEU A 21 -62.97 -35.07 24.52
C LEU A 21 -61.95 -35.37 23.40
N LEU A 22 -62.23 -36.36 22.55
CA LEU A 22 -61.37 -36.72 21.42
C LEU A 22 -61.26 -35.60 20.38
N CYS A 23 -62.39 -34.95 20.04
CA CYS A 23 -62.42 -33.80 19.13
C CYS A 23 -61.62 -32.61 19.71
N PHE A 24 -61.74 -32.35 21.01
CA PHE A 24 -60.98 -31.29 21.68
C PHE A 24 -59.47 -31.58 21.67
N GLN A 25 -59.06 -32.82 21.97
CA GLN A 25 -57.66 -33.24 21.91
C GLN A 25 -57.08 -33.09 20.49
N SER A 26 -57.82 -33.51 19.46
CA SER A 26 -57.40 -33.37 18.05
C SER A 26 -57.25 -31.90 17.63
N TYR A 27 -58.19 -31.04 18.02
CA TYR A 27 -58.13 -29.61 17.75
C TYR A 27 -56.96 -28.92 18.48
N ALA A 28 -56.78 -29.22 19.77
CA ALA A 28 -55.66 -28.70 20.56
C ALA A 28 -54.31 -29.13 19.98
N LYS A 29 -54.20 -30.38 19.51
CA LYS A 29 -52.99 -30.90 18.86
C LYS A 29 -52.66 -30.16 17.56
N LYS A 30 -53.62 -30.04 16.63
CA LYS A 30 -53.43 -29.29 15.38
C LYS A 30 -53.07 -27.82 15.63
N LYS A 31 -53.74 -27.19 16.59
CA LYS A 31 -53.45 -25.81 16.97
C LYS A 31 -52.04 -25.65 17.56
N GLY A 32 -51.58 -26.63 18.34
CA GLY A 32 -50.21 -26.67 18.86
C GLY A 32 -49.16 -26.87 17.77
N GLU A 33 -49.41 -27.76 16.80
CA GLU A 33 -48.54 -27.99 15.64
C GLU A 33 -48.41 -26.73 14.75
N ASP A 34 -49.52 -26.05 14.46
CA ASP A 34 -49.53 -24.79 13.70
C ASP A 34 -48.79 -23.67 14.44
N LEU A 35 -48.90 -23.62 15.77
CA LEU A 35 -48.21 -22.63 16.60
C LEU A 35 -46.69 -22.89 16.60
N ALA A 36 -46.28 -24.14 16.85
CA ALA A 36 -44.88 -24.54 16.83
C ALA A 36 -44.23 -24.25 15.46
N THR A 37 -44.93 -24.55 14.36
CA THR A 37 -44.45 -24.26 13.01
C THR A 37 -44.25 -22.75 12.77
N LYS A 38 -45.15 -21.90 13.28
CA LYS A 38 -45.01 -20.44 13.17
C LYS A 38 -43.84 -19.92 14.01
N GLU A 39 -43.64 -20.47 15.20
CA GLU A 39 -42.52 -20.12 16.07
C GLU A 39 -41.18 -20.52 15.43
N ASP A 40 -41.09 -21.71 14.84
CA ASP A 40 -39.90 -22.18 14.12
C ASP A 40 -39.58 -21.28 12.92
N ILE A 41 -40.59 -20.92 12.11
CA ILE A 41 -40.40 -20.01 10.97
C ILE A 41 -39.92 -18.63 11.43
N ALA A 42 -40.48 -18.11 12.53
CA ALA A 42 -40.04 -16.84 13.11
C ALA A 42 -38.60 -16.92 13.63
N GLY A 43 -38.23 -18.03 14.26
CA GLY A 43 -36.86 -18.32 14.70
C GLY A 43 -35.87 -18.34 13.55
N ILE A 44 -36.16 -19.11 12.49
CA ILE A 44 -35.34 -19.20 11.28
C ILE A 44 -35.19 -17.82 10.62
N THR A 45 -36.28 -17.06 10.52
CA THR A 45 -36.24 -15.72 9.91
C THR A 45 -35.30 -14.79 10.67
N LYS A 46 -35.38 -14.79 12.00
CA LYS A 46 -34.50 -13.99 12.86
C LYS A 46 -33.04 -14.42 12.74
N GLU A 47 -32.78 -15.71 12.62
CA GLU A 47 -31.42 -16.23 12.41
C GLU A 47 -30.87 -15.77 11.05
N ILE A 48 -31.67 -15.87 9.97
CA ILE A 48 -31.30 -15.37 8.63
C ILE A 48 -31.00 -13.86 8.66
N GLU A 49 -31.83 -13.07 9.33
CA GLU A 49 -31.59 -11.64 9.50
C GLU A 49 -30.29 -11.39 10.26
N SER A 50 -30.05 -12.13 11.35
CA SER A 50 -28.80 -12.00 12.11
C SER A 50 -27.56 -12.37 11.31
N VAL A 51 -27.64 -13.42 10.47
CA VAL A 51 -26.55 -13.82 9.57
C VAL A 51 -26.32 -12.75 8.52
N LYS A 52 -27.39 -12.22 7.92
CA LYS A 52 -27.31 -11.13 6.93
C LYS A 52 -26.69 -9.87 7.53
N ASP A 53 -27.09 -9.50 8.74
CA ASP A 53 -26.55 -8.34 9.44
C ASP A 53 -25.06 -8.57 9.79
N SER A 54 -24.70 -9.76 10.25
CA SER A 54 -23.30 -10.11 10.52
C SER A 54 -22.45 -10.07 9.25
N TYR A 55 -22.94 -10.63 8.14
CA TYR A 55 -22.26 -10.60 6.85
C TYR A 55 -22.10 -9.17 6.32
N ASN A 56 -23.16 -8.37 6.38
CA ASN A 56 -23.11 -6.97 5.94
C ASN A 56 -22.12 -6.16 6.78
N LYS A 57 -22.07 -6.40 8.09
CA LYS A 57 -21.11 -5.76 8.99
C LYS A 57 -19.67 -6.14 8.62
N SER A 58 -19.38 -7.43 8.47
CA SER A 58 -18.04 -7.90 8.08
C SER A 58 -17.64 -7.41 6.69
N LEU A 59 -18.58 -7.35 5.75
CA LEU A 59 -18.33 -6.80 4.41
C LEU A 59 -17.96 -5.32 4.47
N GLU A 60 -18.66 -4.54 5.28
CA GLU A 60 -18.39 -3.11 5.43
C GLU A 60 -17.07 -2.85 6.16
N GLU A 61 -16.78 -3.63 7.22
CA GLU A 61 -15.47 -3.61 7.89
C GLU A 61 -14.34 -3.90 6.91
N HIS A 62 -14.48 -4.92 6.07
CA HIS A 62 -13.45 -5.28 5.10
C HIS A 62 -13.28 -4.22 4.00
N LYS A 63 -14.36 -3.58 3.54
CA LYS A 63 -14.25 -2.44 2.60
C LYS A 63 -13.51 -1.26 3.21
N ILE A 64 -13.80 -0.93 4.47
CA ILE A 64 -13.14 0.16 5.19
C ILE A 64 -11.64 -0.15 5.35
N GLU A 65 -11.30 -1.38 5.71
CA GLU A 65 -9.93 -1.84 5.82
C GLU A 65 -9.19 -1.74 4.48
N LEU A 66 -9.79 -2.25 3.40
CA LEU A 66 -9.20 -2.19 2.06
C LEU A 66 -9.01 -0.73 1.58
N GLN A 67 -9.96 0.16 1.86
CA GLN A 67 -9.83 1.58 1.55
C GLN A 67 -8.68 2.22 2.33
N LYS A 68 -8.54 1.89 3.61
CA LYS A 68 -7.45 2.38 4.45
C LYS A 68 -6.08 1.89 3.95
N GLU A 69 -5.97 0.62 3.61
CA GLU A 69 -4.75 0.06 3.02
C GLU A 69 -4.42 0.72 1.68
N PHE A 70 -5.43 0.91 0.82
CA PHE A 70 -5.26 1.57 -0.47
C PHE A 70 -4.79 3.02 -0.33
N GLU A 71 -5.40 3.82 0.54
CA GLU A 71 -4.98 5.20 0.82
C GLU A 71 -3.57 5.24 1.42
N SER A 72 -3.24 4.30 2.32
CA SER A 72 -1.89 4.19 2.87
C SER A 72 -0.85 3.86 1.80
N TYR A 73 -1.16 2.93 0.90
CA TYR A 73 -0.29 2.57 -0.22
C TYR A 73 -0.12 3.76 -1.17
N LYS A 74 -1.21 4.43 -1.51
CA LYS A 74 -1.21 5.62 -2.37
C LYS A 74 -0.32 6.72 -1.79
N TYR A 75 -0.47 7.01 -0.49
CA TYR A 75 0.36 7.99 0.22
C TYR A 75 1.86 7.63 0.15
N ILE A 76 2.22 6.38 0.43
CA ILE A 76 3.62 5.91 0.36
C ILE A 76 4.15 6.05 -1.07
N ASN A 77 3.37 5.65 -2.07
CA ASN A 77 3.75 5.73 -3.47
C ASN A 77 3.96 7.19 -3.92
N GLU A 78 3.07 8.11 -3.53
CA GLU A 78 3.22 9.54 -3.80
C GLU A 78 4.49 10.11 -3.17
N LEU A 79 4.79 9.73 -1.91
CA LEU A 79 6.00 10.13 -1.23
C LEU A 79 7.25 9.62 -1.97
N CYS A 80 7.31 8.33 -2.31
CA CYS A 80 8.40 7.74 -3.06
C CYS A 80 8.62 8.43 -4.42
N ASN A 81 7.54 8.67 -5.16
CA ASN A 81 7.60 9.38 -6.45
C ASN A 81 8.12 10.81 -6.29
N SER A 82 7.77 11.51 -5.21
CA SER A 82 8.27 12.87 -4.95
C SER A 82 9.78 12.88 -4.69
N ILE A 83 10.28 11.90 -3.92
CA ILE A 83 11.70 11.72 -3.63
C ILE A 83 12.45 11.36 -4.93
N ASP A 84 11.93 10.40 -5.71
CA ASP A 84 12.59 9.99 -6.96
C ASP A 84 12.64 11.11 -8.00
N LYS A 85 11.58 11.93 -8.07
CA LYS A 85 11.55 13.10 -8.95
C LYS A 85 12.60 14.14 -8.58
N GLU A 86 12.77 14.42 -7.29
CA GLU A 86 13.82 15.34 -6.83
C GLU A 86 15.22 14.78 -7.05
N LEU A 87 15.43 13.48 -6.81
CA LEU A 87 16.70 12.82 -7.15
C LEU A 87 17.02 12.96 -8.65
N LEU A 88 16.07 12.63 -9.53
CA LEU A 88 16.24 12.73 -10.97
C LEU A 88 16.57 14.15 -11.41
N ARG A 89 15.91 15.16 -10.83
CA ARG A 89 16.23 16.57 -11.10
C ARG A 89 17.67 16.90 -10.73
N LYS A 90 18.12 16.48 -9.55
CA LYS A 90 19.50 16.72 -9.09
C LYS A 90 20.53 15.99 -9.96
N LEU A 91 20.28 14.73 -10.31
CA LEU A 91 21.15 13.96 -11.20
C LEU A 91 21.29 14.64 -12.57
N VAL A 92 20.19 15.05 -13.19
CA VAL A 92 20.19 15.71 -14.51
C VAL A 92 20.88 17.08 -14.45
N THR A 93 20.62 17.86 -13.40
CA THR A 93 21.29 19.17 -13.20
C THR A 93 22.79 19.00 -13.02
N CYS A 94 23.21 18.10 -12.13
CA CYS A 94 24.61 17.78 -11.87
C CYS A 94 25.31 17.33 -13.15
N LYS A 95 24.71 16.39 -13.90
CA LYS A 95 25.22 15.96 -15.21
C LYS A 95 25.46 17.14 -16.16
N ARG A 96 24.42 17.96 -16.38
CA ARG A 96 24.47 19.10 -17.31
C ARG A 96 25.58 20.09 -16.94
N GLU A 97 25.78 20.32 -15.65
CA GLU A 97 26.81 21.27 -15.18
C GLU A 97 28.21 20.67 -15.30
N MET A 98 28.40 19.38 -15.00
CA MET A 98 29.68 18.69 -15.28
C MET A 98 30.02 18.72 -16.78
N GLU A 99 29.04 18.46 -17.66
CA GLU A 99 29.23 18.55 -19.11
C GLU A 99 29.60 19.97 -19.58
N ASN A 100 29.06 21.01 -18.91
CA ASN A 100 29.44 22.39 -19.19
C ASN A 100 30.87 22.69 -18.73
N ASP A 101 31.28 22.21 -17.55
CA ASP A 101 32.65 22.37 -17.05
C ASP A 101 33.66 21.67 -17.96
N PHE A 102 33.36 20.46 -18.43
CA PHE A 102 34.20 19.77 -19.43
C PHE A 102 34.32 20.54 -20.75
N ARG A 103 33.28 21.30 -21.13
CA ARG A 103 33.31 22.15 -22.33
C ARG A 103 34.12 23.42 -22.09
N ILE A 104 33.87 24.13 -20.99
CA ILE A 104 34.51 25.41 -20.66
C ILE A 104 36.01 25.22 -20.42
N HIS A 105 36.42 24.15 -19.75
CA HIS A 105 37.83 23.85 -19.54
C HIS A 105 38.62 23.78 -20.86
N ARG A 106 38.04 23.11 -21.87
CA ARG A 106 38.66 23.03 -23.21
C ARG A 106 38.91 24.40 -23.82
N ASP A 107 38.08 25.38 -23.49
CA ASP A 107 38.08 26.69 -24.13
C ASP A 107 38.94 27.72 -23.37
N ASN A 108 38.91 27.75 -22.03
CA ASN A 108 39.53 28.83 -21.22
C ASN A 108 40.15 28.42 -19.87
N ASP A 109 40.37 27.13 -19.59
CA ASP A 109 40.95 26.65 -18.31
C ASP A 109 40.19 27.07 -17.01
N ASP A 110 38.91 27.41 -17.13
CA ASP A 110 38.03 27.79 -16.01
C ASP A 110 37.18 26.60 -15.52
N TYR A 111 36.99 26.46 -14.20
CA TYR A 111 36.37 25.30 -13.53
C TYR A 111 35.54 25.68 -12.31
N GLY A 112 34.66 24.77 -11.88
CA GLY A 112 33.97 24.84 -10.59
C GLY A 112 32.50 25.24 -10.69
N SER A 113 31.96 25.45 -11.90
CA SER A 113 30.54 25.80 -12.04
C SER A 113 29.61 24.65 -11.64
N CYS A 114 30.10 23.39 -11.68
CA CYS A 114 29.36 22.21 -11.25
C CYS A 114 29.49 21.86 -9.76
N GLU A 115 30.36 22.53 -9.00
CA GLU A 115 30.62 22.18 -7.59
C GLU A 115 29.34 22.23 -6.75
N SER A 116 28.57 23.31 -6.90
CA SER A 116 27.31 23.49 -6.19
C SER A 116 26.27 22.41 -6.49
N SER A 117 26.21 21.88 -7.71
CA SER A 117 25.27 20.82 -8.06
C SER A 117 25.73 19.45 -7.63
N ILE A 118 27.04 19.19 -7.60
CA ILE A 118 27.60 17.96 -7.04
C ILE A 118 27.36 17.92 -5.53
N GLN A 119 27.66 19.00 -4.81
CA GLN A 119 27.36 19.12 -3.38
C GLN A 119 25.86 18.93 -3.11
N SER A 120 25.01 19.60 -3.90
CA SER A 120 23.55 19.47 -3.78
C SER A 120 23.03 18.04 -4.02
N LEU A 121 23.71 17.27 -4.90
CA LEU A 121 23.42 15.85 -5.13
C LEU A 121 23.93 14.99 -3.98
N TYR A 122 25.16 15.22 -3.53
CA TYR A 122 25.79 14.51 -2.40
C TYR A 122 24.92 14.65 -1.14
N ASP A 123 24.56 15.87 -0.75
CA ASP A 123 23.72 16.15 0.41
C ASP A 123 22.36 15.45 0.31
N TYR A 124 21.78 15.44 -0.88
CA TYR A 124 20.51 14.76 -1.09
C TYR A 124 20.65 13.25 -0.90
N LEU A 125 21.64 12.62 -1.54
CA LEU A 125 21.90 11.20 -1.40
C LEU A 125 22.20 10.82 0.05
N LYS A 126 22.94 11.66 0.79
CA LYS A 126 23.27 11.47 2.21
C LYS A 126 22.05 11.59 3.11
N ASN A 127 21.19 12.57 2.88
CA ASN A 127 19.94 12.73 3.64
C ASN A 127 18.98 11.55 3.44
N TYR A 128 19.06 10.86 2.31
CA TYR A 128 18.26 9.68 1.98
C TYR A 128 19.10 8.39 1.93
N ASP A 129 20.17 8.31 2.74
CA ASP A 129 21.11 7.18 2.77
C ASP A 129 20.41 5.84 3.00
N VAL A 130 19.38 5.82 3.87
CA VAL A 130 18.56 4.62 4.15
C VAL A 130 18.04 3.96 2.86
N ARG A 131 17.77 4.75 1.82
CA ARG A 131 17.25 4.27 0.53
C ARG A 131 18.36 4.00 -0.47
N TYR A 132 19.41 4.82 -0.51
CA TYR A 132 20.36 4.83 -1.64
C TYR A 132 21.72 4.21 -1.34
N LYS A 133 22.10 4.01 -0.07
CA LYS A 133 23.41 3.48 0.34
C LYS A 133 23.80 2.13 -0.26
N HIS A 134 22.80 1.33 -0.61
CA HIS A 134 22.99 0.01 -1.19
C HIS A 134 23.38 0.06 -2.67
N ASN A 135 23.17 1.20 -3.34
CA ASN A 135 23.54 1.38 -4.73
C ASN A 135 25.03 1.64 -4.86
N GLU A 136 25.71 0.80 -5.64
CA GLU A 136 27.16 0.89 -5.82
C GLU A 136 27.61 2.21 -6.43
N ASN A 137 26.85 2.77 -7.38
CA ASN A 137 27.21 4.05 -7.99
C ASN A 137 27.07 5.21 -6.99
N VAL A 138 26.17 5.10 -6.01
CA VAL A 138 26.02 6.13 -4.96
C VAL A 138 27.23 6.14 -4.04
N LYS A 139 27.73 4.96 -3.65
CA LYS A 139 28.97 4.86 -2.85
C LYS A 139 30.16 5.44 -3.59
N LEU A 140 30.30 5.12 -4.87
CA LEU A 140 31.40 5.64 -5.70
C LEU A 140 31.29 7.16 -5.85
N ILE A 141 30.08 7.73 -5.99
CA ILE A 141 29.90 9.18 -5.96
C ILE A 141 30.39 9.79 -4.64
N PHE A 142 30.11 9.17 -3.50
CA PHE A 142 30.60 9.66 -2.20
C PHE A 142 32.13 9.61 -2.11
N GLU A 143 32.72 8.47 -2.47
CA GLU A 143 34.18 8.29 -2.44
C GLU A 143 34.91 9.35 -3.28
N HIS A 144 34.46 9.57 -4.51
CA HIS A 144 35.12 10.54 -5.39
C HIS A 144 34.80 11.99 -5.03
N TYR A 145 33.62 12.26 -4.44
CA TYR A 145 33.30 13.59 -3.94
C TYR A 145 34.17 13.98 -2.74
N GLU A 146 34.41 13.06 -1.81
CA GLU A 146 35.30 13.29 -0.66
C GLU A 146 36.75 13.60 -1.10
N ILE A 147 37.21 13.00 -2.20
CA ILE A 147 38.51 13.35 -2.80
C ILE A 147 38.49 14.78 -3.35
N ILE A 148 37.44 15.17 -4.07
CA ILE A 148 37.28 16.54 -4.61
C ILE A 148 37.23 17.58 -3.48
N GLU A 149 36.49 17.30 -2.41
CA GLU A 149 36.41 18.17 -1.22
C GLU A 149 37.80 18.33 -0.59
N GLY A 150 38.54 17.22 -0.42
CA GLY A 150 39.91 17.27 0.08
C GLY A 150 40.88 18.05 -0.83
N LEU A 151 40.69 18.03 -2.15
CA LEU A 151 41.48 18.89 -3.05
C LEU A 151 41.20 20.38 -2.83
N HIS A 152 39.94 20.74 -2.61
CA HIS A 152 39.54 22.11 -2.28
C HIS A 152 40.12 22.56 -0.94
N GLU A 153 39.98 21.75 0.11
CA GLU A 153 40.52 22.04 1.45
C GLU A 153 42.04 22.28 1.39
N ASN A 154 42.79 21.39 0.72
CA ASN A 154 44.24 21.53 0.58
C ASN A 154 44.64 22.84 -0.14
N TYR A 155 43.86 23.26 -1.15
CA TYR A 155 44.10 24.50 -1.86
C TYR A 155 43.78 25.73 -1.00
N GLU A 156 42.65 25.72 -0.29
CA GLU A 156 42.24 26.80 0.62
C GLU A 156 43.22 26.98 1.79
N GLU A 157 43.80 25.88 2.30
CA GLU A 157 44.83 25.90 3.33
C GLU A 157 46.20 26.38 2.83
N GLY A 158 46.37 26.58 1.52
CA GLY A 158 47.61 27.05 0.92
C GLY A 158 48.71 25.98 0.86
N CYS A 159 48.34 24.69 0.90
CA CYS A 159 49.26 23.55 0.86
C CYS A 159 49.89 23.30 -0.52
N GLY A 160 49.45 24.03 -1.56
CA GLY A 160 49.99 23.95 -2.92
C GLY A 160 49.07 24.60 -3.96
N PRO A 161 49.46 24.59 -5.26
CA PRO A 161 48.52 24.91 -6.34
C PRO A 161 47.39 23.88 -6.39
N PHE A 162 46.22 24.29 -6.88
CA PHE A 162 45.10 23.37 -7.10
C PHE A 162 45.48 22.27 -8.10
N ASP A 163 45.26 21.00 -7.72
CA ASP A 163 45.54 19.85 -8.60
C ASP A 163 44.39 19.67 -9.62
N THR A 164 44.42 20.51 -10.65
CA THR A 164 43.44 20.48 -11.74
C THR A 164 43.37 19.10 -12.42
N PRO A 165 44.49 18.43 -12.79
CA PRO A 165 44.43 17.10 -13.39
C PRO A 165 43.68 16.08 -12.53
N GLN A 166 43.95 16.03 -11.22
CA GLN A 166 43.27 15.10 -10.32
C GLN A 166 41.78 15.45 -10.19
N TYR A 167 41.46 16.75 -10.04
CA TYR A 167 40.06 17.21 -10.00
C TYR A 167 39.26 16.76 -11.23
N ILE A 168 39.82 16.91 -12.44
CA ILE A 168 39.16 16.51 -13.69
C ILE A 168 38.92 14.99 -13.75
N GLU A 169 39.90 14.21 -13.30
CA GLU A 169 39.79 12.75 -13.28
C GLU A 169 38.65 12.31 -12.35
N GLU A 170 38.62 12.81 -11.13
CA GLU A 170 37.58 12.47 -10.15
C GLU A 170 36.21 12.97 -10.59
N LEU A 171 36.14 14.17 -11.16
CA LEU A 171 34.90 14.72 -11.75
C LEU A 171 34.37 13.84 -12.89
N SER A 172 35.25 13.34 -13.75
CA SER A 172 34.89 12.44 -14.84
C SER A 172 34.33 11.10 -14.34
N ARG A 173 34.87 10.60 -13.21
CA ARG A 173 34.35 9.40 -12.55
C ARG A 173 32.95 9.64 -12.00
N ILE A 174 32.73 10.72 -11.25
CA ILE A 174 31.41 11.11 -10.74
C ILE A 174 30.40 11.22 -11.89
N HIS A 175 30.76 11.87 -12.99
CA HIS A 175 29.92 11.97 -14.18
C HIS A 175 29.48 10.59 -14.71
N SER A 176 30.41 9.63 -14.81
CA SER A 176 30.08 8.25 -15.24
C SER A 176 29.08 7.56 -14.30
N TYR A 177 29.21 7.74 -12.99
CA TYR A 177 28.30 7.15 -12.01
C TYR A 177 26.93 7.81 -12.01
N VAL A 178 26.88 9.14 -12.18
CA VAL A 178 25.62 9.89 -12.36
C VAL A 178 24.89 9.38 -13.60
N ASP A 179 25.59 9.16 -14.71
CA ASP A 179 24.99 8.60 -15.93
C ASP A 179 24.38 7.22 -15.71
N ARG A 180 25.09 6.35 -15.00
CA ARG A 180 24.60 5.00 -14.65
C ARG A 180 23.36 5.08 -13.76
N LEU A 181 23.35 5.99 -12.78
CA LEU A 181 22.19 6.19 -11.91
C LEU A 181 20.98 6.68 -12.72
N ILE A 182 21.16 7.67 -13.59
CA ILE A 182 20.09 8.15 -14.48
C ILE A 182 19.52 6.99 -15.30
N ALA A 183 20.37 6.13 -15.86
CA ALA A 183 19.94 4.98 -16.64
C ALA A 183 19.21 3.88 -15.83
N ILE A 184 19.46 3.80 -14.52
CA ILE A 184 18.75 2.89 -13.60
C ILE A 184 17.37 3.46 -13.25
N PHE A 185 17.28 4.76 -12.97
CA PHE A 185 16.05 5.40 -12.52
C PHE A 185 15.10 5.79 -13.67
N LEU A 186 15.62 5.98 -14.89
CA LEU A 186 14.78 6.22 -16.06
C LEU A 186 14.33 4.90 -16.70
N PRO A 187 13.03 4.76 -17.03
CA PRO A 187 12.54 3.57 -17.72
C PRO A 187 13.20 3.42 -19.09
N LYS A 188 13.68 2.21 -19.41
CA LYS A 188 14.13 1.87 -20.76
C LYS A 188 12.91 1.74 -21.66
N PHE A 189 12.66 2.73 -22.52
CA PHE A 189 11.63 2.62 -23.54
C PHE A 189 12.05 1.59 -24.60
N SER A 190 11.60 0.34 -24.45
CA SER A 190 11.64 -0.61 -25.56
C SER A 190 10.47 -0.30 -26.49
N ILE A 191 10.72 0.49 -27.53
CA ILE A 191 9.76 0.60 -28.64
C ILE A 191 9.76 -0.77 -29.32
N LYS A 192 8.73 -1.58 -29.09
CA LYS A 192 8.53 -2.79 -29.89
C LYS A 192 8.30 -2.34 -31.34
N PRO A 193 9.02 -2.88 -32.33
CA PRO A 193 8.72 -2.59 -33.72
C PRO A 193 7.28 -3.03 -33.99
N GLU A 194 6.49 -2.13 -34.60
CA GLU A 194 5.16 -2.47 -35.10
C GLU A 194 5.33 -3.58 -36.16
N HIS A 195 4.64 -4.71 -35.92
CA HIS A 195 4.56 -5.85 -36.84
C HIS A 195 3.45 -5.64 -37.87
#